data_AF-E8X848-F1
#
_entry.id   AF-E8X848-F1
#
_cell.length_a   1.000
_cell.length_b   1.000
_cell.length_c   1.000
_cell.angle_alpha   90.00
_cell.angle_beta   90.00
_cell.angle_gamma   90.00
#
_symmetry.space_group_name_H-M   'P 1'
#
loop_
_entity.id
_entity.type
_entity.pdbx_description
1 polymer ?
#
loop_
_entity_poly.entity_id
_entity_poly.type
_entity_poly.pdbx_seq_one_letter_code
_entity_poly.pdbx_strand_id
1 'polypeptide(L)'
;MLGLALAGVHEPYATTVTNRWKAVGFPPLRSFAPYFSYVCSVDLTFFLATAAGLVRDADRPSNKVDIAYLYYLPFCTVFTSKDRLHKNLAPLFLHSMQNFISGDEMKADLARLNARYSALPKETKLKGMMNFASEPPDDESFLTTRMWDK
;
A
#
# COMPACT_ATOMS: atom_id res chain seq x y z
N MET A 1 15.93 21.56 -4.80
CA MET A 1 15.16 20.72 -5.76
C MET A 1 13.70 20.70 -5.33
N LEU A 2 12.75 21.05 -6.22
CA LEU A 2 11.31 21.13 -5.90
C LEU A 2 10.76 19.83 -5.28
N GLY A 3 11.15 18.67 -5.80
CA GLY A 3 10.68 17.38 -5.29
C GLY A 3 11.09 17.08 -3.84
N LEU A 4 12.27 17.52 -3.40
CA LEU A 4 12.70 17.36 -2.00
C LEU A 4 11.84 18.18 -1.04
N ALA A 5 11.49 19.41 -1.43
CA ALA A 5 10.61 20.26 -0.65
C ALA A 5 9.18 19.69 -0.57
N LEU A 6 8.66 19.14 -1.69
CA LEU A 6 7.36 18.47 -1.73
C LEU A 6 7.32 17.22 -0.83
N ALA A 7 8.42 16.47 -0.77
CA ALA A 7 8.58 15.31 0.11
C ALA A 7 8.86 15.68 1.58
N GLY A 8 8.86 16.98 1.94
CA GLY A 8 9.13 17.43 3.31
C GLY A 8 10.59 17.26 3.76
N VAL A 9 11.53 17.14 2.82
CA VAL A 9 12.96 17.04 3.14
C VAL A 9 13.50 18.45 3.40
N HIS A 10 13.76 18.74 4.67
CA HIS A 10 14.32 20.01 5.12
C HIS A 10 15.86 20.01 5.13
N GLU A 11 16.45 21.20 5.28
CA GLU A 11 17.88 21.32 5.54
C GLU A 11 18.26 20.73 6.92
N PRO A 12 19.48 20.19 7.08
CA PRO A 12 20.59 20.12 6.11
C PRO A 12 20.52 18.90 5.16
N TYR A 13 19.47 18.08 5.29
CA TYR A 13 19.35 16.81 4.55
C TYR A 13 19.17 17.03 3.05
N ALA A 14 18.44 18.09 2.66
CA ALA A 14 18.26 18.48 1.26
C ALA A 14 19.60 18.82 0.58
N THR A 15 20.46 19.60 1.25
CA THR A 15 21.82 19.88 0.77
C THR A 15 22.65 18.60 0.70
N THR A 16 22.60 17.76 1.74
CA THR A 16 23.36 16.52 1.83
C THR A 16 23.05 15.56 0.67
N VAL A 17 21.76 15.30 0.41
CA VAL A 17 21.35 14.39 -0.68
C VAL A 17 21.67 14.99 -2.06
N THR A 18 21.53 16.30 -2.21
CA THR A 18 21.87 17.00 -3.46
C THR A 18 23.37 16.90 -3.76
N ASN A 19 24.22 17.07 -2.76
CA ASN A 19 25.67 16.93 -2.91
C ASN A 19 26.07 15.49 -3.24
N ARG A 20 25.43 14.49 -2.63
CA ARG A 20 25.63 13.07 -2.98
C ARG A 20 25.26 12.79 -4.44
N TRP A 21 24.12 13.31 -4.91
CA TRP A 21 23.68 13.15 -6.30
C TRP A 21 24.62 13.81 -7.31
N LYS A 22 25.13 15.00 -6.98
CA LYS A 22 26.16 15.71 -7.76
C LYS A 22 27.46 14.91 -7.85
N ALA A 23 27.93 14.39 -6.72
CA ALA A 23 29.20 13.67 -6.63
C ALA A 23 29.21 12.39 -7.50
N VAL A 24 28.06 11.76 -7.72
CA VAL A 24 27.92 10.59 -8.59
C VAL A 24 27.58 10.93 -10.05
N GLY A 25 27.65 12.21 -10.44
CA GLY A 25 27.51 12.65 -11.83
C GLY A 25 26.08 12.80 -12.33
N PHE A 26 25.12 13.13 -11.47
CA PHE A 26 23.72 13.37 -11.84
C PHE A 26 23.01 12.21 -12.57
N PRO A 27 23.11 10.95 -12.09
CA PRO A 27 22.37 9.85 -12.68
C PRO A 27 20.85 10.09 -12.59
N PRO A 28 20.03 9.42 -13.42
CA PRO A 28 18.57 9.51 -13.33
C PRO A 28 18.06 9.27 -11.91
N LEU A 29 17.07 10.05 -11.46
CA LEU A 29 16.53 9.92 -10.09
C LEU A 29 16.01 8.51 -9.80
N ARG A 30 15.46 7.82 -10.81
CA ARG A 30 14.97 6.44 -10.66
C ARG A 30 16.08 5.45 -10.30
N SER A 31 17.32 5.68 -10.76
CA SER A 31 18.46 4.83 -10.39
C SER A 31 19.13 5.29 -9.10
N PHE A 32 19.17 6.59 -8.82
CA PHE A 32 19.83 7.15 -7.63
C PHE A 32 18.99 7.04 -6.36
N ALA A 33 17.70 7.35 -6.48
CA ALA A 33 16.74 7.42 -5.38
C ALA A 33 15.39 6.82 -5.86
N PRO A 34 15.34 5.49 -6.04
CA PRO A 34 14.17 4.79 -6.62
C PRO A 34 12.89 5.04 -5.81
N TYR A 35 12.97 4.95 -4.48
CA TYR A 35 11.82 5.20 -3.60
C TYR A 35 11.34 6.66 -3.67
N PHE A 36 12.25 7.62 -3.67
CA PHE A 36 11.89 9.04 -3.85
C PHE A 36 11.20 9.27 -5.20
N SER A 37 11.71 8.64 -6.26
CA SER A 37 11.08 8.70 -7.58
C SER A 37 9.68 8.09 -7.60
N TYR A 38 9.47 7.00 -6.85
CA TYR A 38 8.17 6.39 -6.66
C TYR A 38 7.20 7.34 -5.94
N VAL A 39 7.60 7.91 -4.79
CA VAL A 39 6.78 8.88 -4.04
C VAL A 39 6.40 10.08 -4.90
N CYS A 40 7.37 10.66 -5.63
CA CYS A 40 7.09 11.75 -6.56
C CYS A 40 6.11 11.35 -7.68
N SER A 41 6.15 10.10 -8.16
CA SER A 41 5.22 9.63 -9.19
C SER A 41 3.78 9.49 -8.65
N VAL A 42 3.63 9.07 -7.40
CA VAL A 42 2.34 9.01 -6.70
C VAL A 42 1.76 10.42 -6.56
N ASP A 43 2.55 11.35 -6.00
CA ASP A 43 2.15 12.75 -5.83
C ASP A 43 1.77 13.40 -7.17
N LEU A 44 2.61 13.24 -8.20
CA LEU A 44 2.34 13.80 -9.52
C LEU A 44 1.05 13.25 -10.12
N THR A 45 0.84 11.94 -10.03
CA THR A 45 -0.38 11.30 -10.53
C THR A 45 -1.61 11.81 -9.80
N PHE A 46 -1.53 11.99 -8.47
CA PHE A 46 -2.61 12.56 -7.69
C PHE A 46 -2.93 14.00 -8.11
N PHE A 47 -1.91 14.85 -8.30
CA PHE A 47 -2.12 16.22 -8.77
C PHE A 47 -2.72 16.27 -10.17
N LEU A 48 -2.28 15.40 -11.08
CA LEU A 48 -2.84 15.30 -12.44
C LEU A 48 -4.29 14.80 -12.41
N ALA A 49 -4.60 13.76 -11.63
CA ALA A 49 -5.95 13.23 -11.50
C ALA A 49 -6.90 14.26 -10.86
N THR A 50 -6.39 15.04 -9.90
CA THR A 50 -7.11 16.17 -9.30
C THR A 50 -7.39 17.26 -10.33
N ALA A 51 -6.37 17.72 -11.06
CA ALA A 51 -6.52 18.76 -12.08
C ALA A 51 -7.46 18.33 -13.22
N ALA A 52 -7.50 17.03 -13.53
CA ALA A 52 -8.41 16.45 -14.52
C ALA A 52 -9.85 16.21 -14.00
N GLY A 53 -10.14 16.53 -12.74
CA GLY A 53 -11.46 16.31 -12.13
C GLY A 53 -11.81 14.82 -11.88
N LEU A 54 -10.82 13.93 -11.90
CA LEU A 54 -10.99 12.49 -11.66
C LEU A 54 -11.04 12.16 -10.16
N VAL A 55 -10.48 13.05 -9.33
CA VAL A 55 -10.59 12.99 -7.86
C VAL A 55 -11.76 13.87 -7.43
N ARG A 56 -12.79 13.28 -6.83
CA ARG A 56 -13.87 14.05 -6.21
C ARG A 56 -13.39 14.69 -4.92
N ASP A 57 -13.94 15.87 -4.62
CA ASP A 57 -13.64 16.60 -3.39
C ASP A 57 -12.14 16.85 -3.22
N ALA A 58 -11.44 17.15 -4.33
CA ALA A 58 -9.98 17.17 -4.37
C ALA A 58 -9.35 18.23 -3.44
N ASP A 59 -10.11 19.27 -3.10
CA ASP A 59 -9.71 20.30 -2.13
C ASP A 59 -9.75 19.82 -0.67
N ARG A 60 -10.25 18.60 -0.41
CA ARG A 60 -10.33 18.04 0.93
C ARG A 60 -8.92 17.70 1.44
N PRO A 61 -8.44 18.32 2.54
CA PRO A 61 -7.09 18.10 3.06
C PRO A 61 -6.80 16.62 3.41
N SER A 62 -7.84 15.84 3.73
CA SER A 62 -7.69 14.40 4.02
C SER A 62 -7.20 13.60 2.82
N ASN A 63 -7.53 13.99 1.59
CA ASN A 63 -7.15 13.24 0.39
C ASN A 63 -5.63 13.16 0.24
N LYS A 64 -4.90 14.21 0.64
CA LYS A 64 -3.42 14.20 0.64
C LYS A 64 -2.86 13.22 1.67
N VAL A 65 -3.52 13.08 2.82
CA VAL A 65 -3.15 12.09 3.85
C VAL A 65 -3.47 10.68 3.35
N ASP A 66 -4.61 10.50 2.69
CA ASP A 66 -5.01 9.21 2.13
C ASP A 66 -4.00 8.75 1.06
N ILE A 67 -3.59 9.62 0.13
CA ILE A 67 -2.58 9.29 -0.88
C ILE A 67 -1.24 8.83 -0.28
N ALA A 68 -0.84 9.37 0.87
CA ALA A 68 0.40 8.96 1.52
C ALA A 68 0.41 7.47 1.91
N TYR A 69 -0.75 6.80 2.01
CA TYR A 69 -0.79 5.34 2.17
C TYR A 69 -0.20 4.59 0.97
N LEU A 70 -0.29 5.15 -0.24
CA LEU A 70 0.32 4.55 -1.43
C LEU A 70 1.85 4.59 -1.38
N TYR A 71 2.46 5.36 -0.48
CA TYR A 71 3.91 5.33 -0.25
C TYR A 71 4.39 4.00 0.32
N TYR A 72 3.51 3.28 1.02
CA TYR A 72 3.81 1.97 1.56
C TYR A 72 3.71 0.85 0.52
N LEU A 73 3.06 1.12 -0.62
CA LEU A 73 2.79 0.10 -1.63
C LEU A 73 4.03 -0.70 -2.01
N PRO A 74 5.22 -0.11 -2.30
CA PRO A 74 6.41 -0.88 -2.70
C PRO A 74 6.91 -1.89 -1.67
N PHE A 75 6.42 -1.82 -0.42
CA PHE A 75 6.84 -2.69 0.68
C PHE A 75 5.77 -3.71 1.06
N CYS A 76 4.65 -3.78 0.33
CA CYS A 76 3.55 -4.68 0.62
C CYS A 76 3.32 -5.68 -0.53
N THR A 77 3.10 -6.95 -0.20
CA THR A 77 2.60 -7.98 -1.15
C THR A 77 1.08 -7.82 -1.38
N VAL A 78 0.35 -7.38 -0.35
CA VAL A 78 -1.09 -7.14 -0.40
C VAL A 78 -1.38 -5.75 0.13
N PHE A 79 -2.10 -4.96 -0.65
CA PHE A 79 -2.63 -3.66 -0.24
C PHE A 79 -4.15 -3.75 -0.21
N THR A 80 -4.73 -3.59 0.98
CA THR A 80 -6.19 -3.63 1.15
C THR A 80 -6.74 -2.25 1.49
N SER A 81 -7.79 -1.83 0.78
CA SER A 81 -8.48 -0.60 1.13
C SER A 81 -9.95 -0.59 0.72
N LYS A 82 -10.77 0.04 1.56
CA LYS A 82 -12.16 0.37 1.22
C LYS A 82 -12.29 1.74 0.57
N ASP A 83 -11.25 2.56 0.64
CA ASP A 83 -11.26 3.91 0.10
C ASP A 83 -11.32 3.92 -1.44
N ARG A 84 -12.11 4.84 -1.99
CA ARG A 84 -12.33 4.92 -3.44
C ARG A 84 -11.11 5.47 -4.19
N LEU A 85 -10.40 6.43 -3.60
CA LEU A 85 -9.17 6.98 -4.19
C LEU A 85 -8.12 5.88 -4.32
N HIS A 86 -7.95 5.05 -3.28
CA HIS A 86 -7.10 3.87 -3.33
C HIS A 86 -7.53 2.85 -4.38
N LYS A 87 -8.83 2.50 -4.42
CA LYS A 87 -9.38 1.57 -5.44
C LYS A 87 -9.05 2.02 -6.87
N ASN A 88 -9.03 3.33 -7.11
CA ASN A 88 -8.77 3.88 -8.44
C ASN A 88 -7.28 4.06 -8.76
N LEU A 89 -6.47 4.49 -7.78
CA LEU A 89 -5.08 4.86 -8.02
C LEU A 89 -4.07 3.76 -7.70
N ALA A 90 -4.29 2.96 -6.65
CA ALA A 90 -3.34 1.92 -6.26
C ALA A 90 -3.00 0.95 -7.41
N PRO A 91 -3.96 0.49 -8.24
CA PRO A 91 -3.66 -0.41 -9.35
C PRO A 91 -2.67 0.15 -10.39
N LEU A 92 -2.51 1.47 -10.51
CA LEU A 92 -1.58 2.11 -11.43
C LEU A 92 -0.10 1.95 -10.99
N PHE A 93 0.12 1.59 -9.73
CA PHE A 93 1.44 1.53 -9.10
C PHE A 93 1.86 0.11 -8.69
N LEU A 94 0.99 -0.89 -8.85
CA LEU A 94 1.29 -2.28 -8.50
C LEU A 94 2.34 -2.86 -9.45
N HIS A 95 3.28 -3.64 -8.91
CA HIS A 95 4.06 -4.59 -9.70
C HIS A 95 3.45 -5.99 -9.66
N SER A 96 3.99 -6.92 -10.45
CA SER A 96 3.43 -8.26 -10.70
C SER A 96 3.21 -9.14 -9.46
N MET A 97 3.93 -8.89 -8.36
CA MET A 97 3.80 -9.66 -7.11
C MET A 97 2.91 -8.96 -6.08
N GLN A 98 2.33 -7.80 -6.42
CA GLN A 98 1.50 -7.02 -5.52
C GLN A 98 0.04 -7.14 -5.91
N ASN A 99 -0.81 -7.24 -4.90
CA ASN A 99 -2.24 -7.42 -5.09
C ASN A 99 -2.99 -6.30 -4.38
N PHE A 100 -3.88 -5.63 -5.11
CA PHE A 100 -4.89 -4.80 -4.49
C PHE A 100 -6.12 -5.66 -4.17
N ILE A 101 -6.60 -5.60 -2.93
CA ILE A 101 -7.80 -6.31 -2.49
C ILE A 101 -8.77 -5.29 -1.91
N SER A 102 -10.02 -5.28 -2.37
CA SER A 102 -10.97 -4.35 -1.77
C SER A 102 -11.21 -4.69 -0.31
N GLY A 103 -11.39 -3.67 0.53
CA GLY A 103 -11.68 -3.88 1.95
C GLY A 103 -12.97 -4.66 2.18
N ASP A 104 -13.92 -4.63 1.24
CA ASP A 104 -15.16 -5.40 1.29
C ASP A 104 -14.91 -6.90 1.04
N GLU A 105 -14.10 -7.26 0.04
CA GLU A 105 -13.69 -8.64 -0.22
C GLU A 105 -12.89 -9.22 0.95
N MET A 106 -11.91 -8.46 1.47
CA MET A 106 -11.11 -8.89 2.61
C MET A 106 -11.99 -9.12 3.85
N LYS A 107 -12.94 -8.22 4.13
CA LYS A 107 -13.90 -8.40 5.23
C LYS A 107 -14.76 -9.64 5.06
N ALA A 108 -15.26 -9.89 3.86
CA ALA A 108 -16.08 -11.05 3.58
C ALA A 108 -15.31 -12.36 3.81
N ASP A 109 -14.04 -12.42 3.38
CA ASP A 109 -13.17 -13.58 3.60
C ASP A 109 -12.88 -13.81 5.09
N LEU A 110 -12.53 -12.74 5.82
CA LEU A 110 -12.31 -12.81 7.27
C LEU A 110 -13.57 -13.25 8.03
N ALA A 111 -14.76 -12.83 7.60
CA ALA A 111 -16.01 -13.26 8.19
C ALA A 111 -16.26 -14.77 7.98
N ARG A 112 -15.95 -15.29 6.78
CA ARG A 112 -16.01 -16.73 6.49
C ARG A 112 -15.03 -17.52 7.35
N LEU A 113 -13.79 -17.04 7.52
CA LEU A 113 -12.80 -17.66 8.40
C LEU A 113 -13.28 -17.67 9.85
N ASN A 114 -13.82 -16.56 10.32
CA ASN A 114 -14.37 -16.47 11.67
C ASN A 114 -15.51 -17.48 11.87
N ALA A 115 -16.42 -17.62 10.90
CA ALA A 115 -17.50 -18.59 10.97
C ALA A 115 -16.97 -20.04 11.02
N ARG A 116 -15.97 -20.36 10.18
CA ARG A 116 -15.29 -21.67 10.17
C ARG A 116 -14.71 -22.00 11.54
N TYR A 117 -13.88 -21.13 12.09
CA TYR A 117 -13.23 -21.37 13.39
C TYR A 117 -14.23 -21.32 14.56
N SER A 118 -15.30 -20.52 14.44
CA SER A 118 -16.40 -20.51 15.40
C SER A 118 -17.23 -21.79 15.40
N ALA A 119 -17.17 -22.61 14.34
CA ALA A 119 -17.83 -23.92 14.32
C ALA A 119 -17.00 -25.04 15.02
N LEU A 120 -15.73 -24.78 15.37
CA LEU A 120 -14.88 -25.78 16.02
C LEU A 120 -15.40 -26.18 17.42
N PRO A 121 -15.16 -27.44 17.85
CA PRO A 121 -15.51 -27.90 19.19
C PRO A 121 -14.90 -27.03 20.30
N LYS A 122 -15.60 -26.88 21.43
CA LYS A 122 -15.14 -26.09 22.58
C LYS A 122 -13.76 -26.55 23.06
N GLU A 123 -13.52 -27.85 23.11
CA GLU A 123 -12.23 -28.45 23.48
C GLU A 123 -11.07 -27.99 22.59
N THR A 124 -11.33 -27.81 21.29
CA THR A 124 -10.32 -27.32 20.33
C THR A 124 -10.05 -25.84 20.57
N LYS A 125 -11.10 -25.04 20.79
CA LYS A 125 -10.95 -23.60 21.07
C LYS A 125 -10.21 -23.31 22.37
N LEU A 126 -10.37 -24.16 23.40
CA LEU A 126 -9.66 -24.06 24.67
C LEU A 126 -8.14 -24.20 24.52
N LYS A 127 -7.66 -24.87 23.46
CA LYS A 127 -6.23 -24.94 23.15
C LYS A 127 -5.67 -23.58 22.67
N GLY A 128 -6.52 -22.61 22.33
CA GLY A 128 -6.12 -21.27 21.88
C GLY A 128 -5.87 -21.18 20.37
N MET A 129 -6.07 -19.99 19.80
CA MET A 129 -6.08 -19.76 18.34
C MET A 129 -4.78 -20.17 17.64
N MET A 130 -3.62 -19.94 18.27
CA MET A 130 -2.33 -20.31 17.68
C MET A 130 -2.17 -21.82 17.46
N ASN A 131 -2.99 -22.67 18.09
CA ASN A 131 -2.92 -24.12 17.91
C ASN A 131 -3.80 -24.65 16.77
N PHE A 132 -4.78 -23.88 16.29
CA PHE A 132 -5.72 -24.33 15.25
C PHE A 132 -5.89 -23.35 14.08
N ALA A 133 -5.31 -22.15 14.17
CA ALA A 133 -5.41 -21.07 13.19
C ALA A 133 -4.11 -20.25 13.12
N SER A 134 -2.94 -20.90 13.26
CA SER A 134 -1.62 -20.26 13.11
C SER A 134 -1.32 -19.82 11.67
N GLU A 135 -1.97 -20.46 10.70
CA GLU A 135 -1.84 -20.21 9.28
C GLU A 135 -3.24 -20.24 8.63
N PRO A 136 -3.40 -19.69 7.41
CA PRO A 136 -4.64 -19.84 6.66
C PRO A 136 -4.97 -21.33 6.47
N PRO A 137 -6.27 -21.68 6.36
CA PRO A 137 -6.65 -23.06 6.07
C PRO A 137 -6.10 -23.49 4.70
N ASP A 138 -5.80 -24.77 4.56
CA ASP A 138 -5.49 -25.44 3.29
C ASP A 138 -6.76 -25.58 2.43
N ASP A 139 -7.27 -24.43 1.99
CA ASP A 139 -8.49 -24.25 1.22
C ASP A 139 -8.37 -22.94 0.41
N GLU A 140 -8.01 -23.09 -0.87
CA GLU A 140 -7.85 -21.96 -1.80
C GLU A 140 -9.15 -21.20 -2.08
N SER A 141 -10.32 -21.65 -1.58
CA SER A 141 -11.54 -20.85 -1.64
C SER A 141 -11.44 -19.59 -0.77
N PHE A 142 -10.53 -19.57 0.20
CA PHE A 142 -10.22 -18.39 1.00
C PHE A 142 -9.22 -17.48 0.29
N LEU A 143 -9.52 -16.18 0.27
CA LEU A 143 -8.64 -15.16 -0.26
C LEU A 143 -7.33 -15.09 0.53
N THR A 144 -7.41 -15.22 1.85
CA THR A 144 -6.24 -15.27 2.75
C THR A 144 -5.25 -16.37 2.39
N THR A 145 -5.72 -17.59 2.08
CA THR A 145 -4.87 -18.71 1.61
C THR A 145 -4.17 -18.35 0.30
N ARG A 146 -4.93 -17.90 -0.72
CA ARG A 146 -4.35 -17.53 -2.03
C ARG A 146 -3.34 -16.38 -1.96
N MET A 147 -3.42 -15.52 -0.95
CA MET A 147 -2.48 -14.42 -0.76
C MET A 147 -1.27 -14.80 0.09
N TRP A 148 -1.39 -15.84 0.91
CA TRP A 148 -0.31 -16.35 1.76
C TRP A 148 0.72 -17.15 0.97
N ASP A 149 0.26 -17.92 -0.01
CA ASP A 149 1.12 -18.78 -0.85
C ASP A 149 1.79 -18.04 -2.02
N LYS A 150 1.62 -16.71 -2.10
CA LYS A 150 2.22 -15.84 -3.11
C LYS A 150 3.52 -15.20 -2.62
#